data_AF-A0AAV2SXF3-F1
#
_entry.id   AF-A0AAV2SXF3-F1
#
_cell.length_a   1.000
_cell.length_b   1.000
_cell.length_c   1.000
_cell.angle_alpha   90.00
_cell.angle_beta   90.00
_cell.angle_gamma   90.00
#
_symmetry.space_group_name_H-M   'P 1'
#
loop_
_entity.id
_entity.type
_entity.pdbx_description
1 polymer ?
#
loop_
_entity_poly.entity_id
_entity_poly.type
_entity_poly.pdbx_seq_one_letter_code
_entity_poly.pdbx_strand_id
1 'polypeptide(L)'
;VPVSKFVGLEELENANADGVLTAINNALCKRVGVDLDTLKNKLVNMNMDGAAVNMGKKGGVGSKQKALVGGHVTVTHCVNHGLELAILELHKDDEYLKTFESTLKGVFSFYHYSPKQGRELSKIATELDQQLAHFGGIQ
;
A
#
# COMPACT_ATOMS: atom_id res chain seq x y z
N VAL A 1 1.11 10.93 25.89
CA VAL A 1 0.79 11.20 24.47
C VAL A 1 1.46 10.13 23.63
N PRO A 2 0.78 9.45 22.68
CA PRO A 2 1.43 8.49 21.79
C PRO A 2 2.49 9.20 20.92
N VAL A 3 3.59 8.49 20.63
CA VAL A 3 4.69 8.99 19.80
C VAL A 3 4.79 8.12 18.55
N SER A 4 4.73 8.76 17.39
CA SER A 4 4.97 8.10 16.10
C SER A 4 6.38 8.42 15.63
N LYS A 5 7.10 7.39 15.18
CA LYS A 5 8.43 7.53 14.58
C LYS A 5 8.44 6.82 13.25
N PHE A 6 8.84 7.53 12.20
CA PHE A 6 9.16 6.92 10.93
C PHE A 6 10.48 6.15 11.07
N VAL A 7 10.46 4.85 10.77
CA VAL A 7 11.65 3.99 10.90
C VAL A 7 12.45 4.04 9.61
N GLY A 8 11.82 3.81 8.45
CA GLY A 8 12.50 3.83 7.16
C GLY A 8 11.64 3.30 6.03
N LEU A 9 12.17 3.47 4.81
CA LEU A 9 11.78 2.71 3.62
C LEU A 9 12.91 1.73 3.34
N GLU A 10 12.56 0.46 3.18
CA GLU A 10 13.52 -0.61 2.90
C GLU A 10 13.25 -1.19 1.53
N GLU A 11 14.31 -1.39 0.75
CA GLU A 11 14.24 -2.20 -0.45
C GLU A 11 14.10 -3.67 -0.05
N LEU A 12 13.18 -4.37 -0.70
CA LEU A 12 12.96 -5.78 -0.46
C LEU A 12 13.79 -6.61 -1.43
N GLU A 13 14.59 -7.53 -0.91
CA GLU A 13 15.24 -8.55 -1.74
C GLU A 13 14.21 -9.46 -2.42
N ASN A 14 13.15 -9.81 -1.69
CA ASN A 14 12.03 -10.60 -2.19
C ASN A 14 10.71 -10.00 -1.70
N ALA A 15 9.74 -9.82 -2.60
CA ALA A 15 8.39 -9.33 -2.27
C ALA A 15 7.48 -10.42 -1.65
N ASN A 16 8.06 -11.45 -1.03
CA ASN A 16 7.34 -12.49 -0.29
C ASN A 16 7.38 -12.22 1.22
N ALA A 17 6.63 -12.99 1.99
CA ALA A 17 6.49 -12.72 3.42
C ALA A 17 7.80 -12.81 4.21
N ASP A 18 8.72 -13.69 3.82
CA ASP A 18 10.02 -13.84 4.47
C ASP A 18 10.93 -12.64 4.18
N GLY A 19 10.95 -12.16 2.93
CA GLY A 19 11.69 -10.97 2.54
C GLY A 19 11.18 -9.71 3.23
N VAL A 20 9.85 -9.53 3.26
CA VAL A 20 9.21 -8.40 3.98
C VAL A 20 9.54 -8.44 5.47
N LEU A 21 9.39 -9.60 6.12
CA LEU A 21 9.64 -9.73 7.55
C LEU A 21 11.10 -9.49 7.92
N THR A 22 12.02 -9.99 7.10
CA THR A 22 13.46 -9.77 7.25
C THR A 22 13.79 -8.27 7.15
N ALA A 23 13.22 -7.58 6.16
CA ALA A 23 13.41 -6.14 6.01
C ALA A 23 12.88 -5.35 7.22
N ILE A 24 11.68 -5.67 7.72
CA ILE A 24 11.09 -5.03 8.90
C ILE A 24 11.99 -5.21 10.13
N ASN A 25 12.38 -6.44 10.45
CA ASN A 25 13.19 -6.72 11.64
C ASN A 25 14.59 -6.10 11.53
N ASN A 26 15.19 -6.10 10.34
CA ASN A 26 16.47 -5.44 10.10
C ASN A 26 16.38 -3.92 10.26
N ALA A 27 15.34 -3.28 9.74
CA ALA A 27 15.15 -1.84 9.88
C ALA A 27 14.94 -1.41 11.32
N LEU A 28 14.10 -2.16 12.06
CA LEU A 28 13.85 -1.92 13.48
C LEU A 28 15.15 -2.06 14.30
N CYS A 29 15.93 -3.11 14.05
CA CYS A 29 17.18 -3.33 14.76
C CYS A 29 18.22 -2.25 14.42
N LYS A 30 18.47 -2.00 13.12
CA LYS A 30 19.57 -1.14 12.66
C LYS A 30 19.29 0.35 12.87
N ARG A 31 18.04 0.80 12.72
CA ARG A 31 17.70 2.23 12.72
C ARG A 31 17.25 2.75 14.07
N VAL A 32 16.60 1.91 14.88
CA VAL A 32 16.01 2.33 16.16
C VAL A 32 16.37 1.42 17.34
N GLY A 33 17.26 0.44 17.14
CA GLY A 33 17.75 -0.44 18.21
C GLY A 33 16.69 -1.38 18.78
N VAL A 34 15.63 -1.68 18.02
CA VAL A 34 14.57 -2.62 18.41
C VAL A 34 14.92 -4.00 17.86
N ASP A 35 15.46 -4.85 18.71
CA ASP A 35 15.85 -6.22 18.40
C ASP A 35 14.71 -7.23 18.64
N LEU A 36 14.97 -8.50 18.33
CA LEU A 36 13.98 -9.57 18.45
C LEU A 36 13.49 -9.77 19.90
N ASP A 37 14.37 -9.61 20.89
CA ASP A 37 14.00 -9.77 22.29
C ASP A 37 13.14 -8.61 22.78
N THR A 38 13.39 -7.40 22.29
CA THR A 38 12.49 -6.25 22.50
C THR A 38 11.12 -6.53 21.88
N LEU A 39 11.07 -7.09 20.67
CA LEU A 39 9.81 -7.42 20.00
C LEU A 39 9.02 -8.50 20.74
N LYS A 40 9.67 -9.58 21.21
CA LYS A 40 9.04 -10.63 22.03
C LYS A 40 8.37 -10.10 23.29
N ASN A 41 8.92 -9.04 23.88
CA ASN A 41 8.44 -8.50 25.16
C ASN A 41 7.52 -7.28 25.00
N LYS A 42 7.61 -6.53 23.90
CA LYS A 42 6.96 -5.22 23.75
C LYS A 42 6.10 -5.06 22.51
N LEU A 43 6.18 -5.95 21.52
CA LEU A 43 5.31 -5.85 20.35
C LEU A 43 3.88 -6.23 20.76
N VAL A 44 2.93 -5.35 20.46
CA VAL A 44 1.51 -5.59 20.80
C VAL A 44 0.67 -5.82 19.54
N ASN A 45 0.96 -5.04 18.49
CA ASN A 45 0.18 -5.05 17.27
C ASN A 45 1.05 -4.81 16.04
N MET A 46 0.62 -5.38 14.92
CA MET A 46 1.06 -4.99 13.59
C MET A 46 -0.16 -4.64 12.74
N ASN A 47 -0.10 -3.51 12.02
CA ASN A 47 -1.12 -3.12 11.06
C ASN A 47 -0.57 -3.24 9.64
N MET A 48 -1.26 -3.99 8.78
CA MET A 48 -0.82 -4.27 7.41
C MET A 48 -2.03 -4.27 6.47
N ASP A 49 -1.81 -4.04 5.17
CA ASP A 49 -2.87 -4.20 4.16
C ASP A 49 -3.38 -5.64 4.08
N GLY A 50 -4.45 -5.83 3.31
CA GLY A 50 -5.17 -7.10 3.16
C GLY A 50 -4.47 -8.11 2.26
N ALA A 51 -3.30 -7.80 1.70
CA ALA A 51 -2.63 -8.68 0.75
C ALA A 51 -2.29 -10.03 1.40
N ALA A 52 -2.38 -11.10 0.61
CA ALA A 52 -2.10 -12.46 1.10
C ALA A 52 -0.68 -12.61 1.67
N VAL A 53 0.29 -11.85 1.12
CA VAL A 53 1.67 -11.79 1.64
C VAL A 53 1.71 -11.30 3.08
N ASN A 54 0.84 -10.35 3.46
CA ASN A 54 0.81 -9.78 4.80
C ASN A 54 -0.10 -10.55 5.76
N MET A 55 -1.32 -10.86 5.29
CA MET A 55 -2.42 -11.38 6.11
C MET A 55 -2.65 -12.89 5.98
N GLY A 56 -1.87 -13.60 5.15
CA GLY A 56 -1.99 -15.03 4.95
C GLY A 56 -1.91 -15.82 6.27
N LYS A 57 -2.87 -16.73 6.51
CA LYS A 57 -3.01 -17.43 7.80
C LYS A 57 -1.80 -18.26 8.24
N LYS A 58 -1.06 -18.84 7.27
CA LYS A 58 0.08 -19.73 7.52
C LYS A 58 1.41 -19.14 7.06
N GLY A 59 1.38 -18.40 5.96
CA GLY A 59 2.58 -17.91 5.29
C GLY A 59 2.70 -16.38 5.24
N GLY A 60 1.77 -15.65 5.86
CA GLY A 60 1.81 -14.20 5.86
C GLY A 60 2.86 -13.64 6.81
N VAL A 61 3.27 -12.39 6.58
CA VAL A 61 4.17 -11.64 7.48
C VAL A 61 3.63 -11.66 8.90
N GLY A 62 2.32 -11.42 9.06
CA GLY A 62 1.62 -11.47 10.34
C GLY A 62 1.77 -12.80 11.08
N SER A 63 1.48 -13.92 10.39
CA SER A 63 1.58 -15.25 10.99
C SER A 63 3.02 -15.64 11.33
N LYS A 64 3.98 -15.27 10.48
CA LYS A 64 5.40 -15.54 10.68
C LYS A 64 5.96 -14.76 11.85
N GLN A 65 5.63 -13.47 11.98
CA GLN A 65 6.08 -12.70 13.14
C GLN A 65 5.52 -13.28 14.43
N LYS A 66 4.22 -13.63 14.49
CA LYS A 66 3.65 -14.28 15.69
C LYS A 66 4.37 -15.57 16.06
N ALA A 67 4.81 -16.36 15.09
CA ALA A 67 5.60 -17.55 15.34
C ALA A 67 6.99 -17.22 15.94
N LEU A 68 7.59 -16.09 15.55
CA LEU A 68 8.89 -15.63 16.06
C LEU A 68 8.83 -14.96 17.43
N VAL A 69 7.81 -14.12 17.66
CA VAL A 69 7.75 -13.24 18.85
C VAL A 69 6.73 -13.70 19.89
N GLY A 70 5.75 -14.52 19.50
CA GLY A 70 4.72 -15.05 20.37
C GLY A 70 3.29 -14.74 19.89
N GLY A 71 2.35 -15.62 20.27
CA GLY A 71 0.94 -15.53 19.88
C GLY A 71 0.15 -14.36 20.49
N HIS A 72 0.74 -13.62 21.44
CA HIS A 72 0.13 -12.45 22.06
C HIS A 72 0.01 -11.26 21.11
N VAL A 73 0.83 -11.21 20.04
CA VAL A 73 0.79 -10.14 19.06
C VAL A 73 -0.49 -10.22 18.23
N THR A 74 -1.16 -9.09 18.11
CA THR A 74 -2.32 -8.92 17.23
C THR A 74 -1.89 -8.46 15.85
N VAL A 75 -2.60 -8.89 14.80
CA VAL A 75 -2.37 -8.43 13.43
C VAL A 75 -3.69 -7.87 12.94
N THR A 76 -3.69 -6.57 12.64
CA THR A 76 -4.88 -5.83 12.27
C THR A 76 -4.81 -5.49 10.80
N HIS A 77 -5.88 -5.79 10.09
CA HIS A 77 -6.05 -5.35 8.71
C HIS A 77 -6.17 -3.83 8.66
N CYS A 78 -5.47 -3.19 7.72
CA CYS A 78 -5.55 -1.75 7.47
C CYS A 78 -7.02 -1.34 7.25
N VAL A 79 -7.53 -0.44 8.11
CA VAL A 79 -8.90 0.03 8.05
C VAL A 79 -9.16 0.78 6.74
N ASN A 80 -8.18 1.55 6.26
CA ASN A 80 -8.31 2.28 5.00
C ASN A 80 -8.43 1.34 3.80
N HIS A 81 -7.63 0.27 3.76
CA HIS A 81 -7.74 -0.74 2.70
C HIS A 81 -9.07 -1.51 2.80
N GLY A 82 -9.52 -1.81 4.03
CA GLY A 82 -10.85 -2.40 4.23
C GLY A 82 -12.00 -1.51 3.73
N LEU A 83 -11.91 -0.20 3.94
CA LEU A 83 -12.87 0.78 3.44
C LEU A 83 -12.82 0.88 1.91
N GLU A 84 -11.62 0.95 1.33
CA GLU A 84 -11.41 0.93 -0.12
C GLU A 84 -12.08 -0.30 -0.74
N LEU A 85 -11.82 -1.50 -0.21
CA LEU A 85 -12.43 -2.74 -0.70
C LEU A 85 -13.97 -2.71 -0.60
N ALA A 86 -14.52 -2.18 0.49
CA ALA A 86 -15.97 -2.06 0.65
C ALA A 86 -16.58 -1.13 -0.42
N ILE A 87 -15.91 -0.02 -0.73
CA ILE A 87 -16.33 0.90 -1.79
C ILE A 87 -16.22 0.22 -3.17
N LEU A 88 -15.15 -0.53 -3.41
CA LEU A 88 -14.95 -1.28 -4.65
C LEU A 88 -16.02 -2.36 -4.85
N GLU A 89 -16.49 -3.03 -3.80
CA GLU A 89 -17.60 -3.97 -3.90
C GLU A 89 -18.92 -3.25 -4.23
N LEU A 90 -19.23 -2.13 -3.58
CA LEU A 90 -20.43 -1.34 -3.89
C LEU A 90 -20.44 -0.82 -5.33
N HIS A 91 -19.27 -0.40 -5.82
CA HIS A 91 -19.08 0.04 -7.19
C HIS A 91 -19.48 -1.04 -8.21
N LYS A 92 -19.25 -2.33 -7.92
CA LYS A 92 -19.57 -3.43 -8.85
C LYS A 92 -21.06 -3.60 -9.11
N ASP A 93 -21.94 -3.03 -8.29
CA ASP A 93 -23.38 -3.14 -8.46
C ASP A 93 -24.03 -1.83 -8.97
N ASP A 94 -23.27 -0.74 -9.06
CA ASP A 94 -23.75 0.56 -9.50
C ASP A 94 -23.30 0.87 -10.95
N GLU A 95 -24.26 0.89 -11.88
CA GLU A 95 -24.00 1.13 -13.31
C GLU A 95 -23.49 2.54 -13.60
N TYR A 96 -23.92 3.53 -12.82
CA TYR A 96 -23.44 4.90 -12.96
C TYR A 96 -21.97 4.99 -12.58
N LEU A 97 -21.58 4.40 -11.44
CA LEU A 97 -20.19 4.40 -10.99
C LEU A 97 -19.28 3.65 -11.97
N LYS A 98 -19.72 2.51 -12.53
CA LYS A 98 -18.98 1.80 -13.59
C LYS A 98 -18.76 2.67 -14.82
N THR A 99 -19.82 3.34 -15.28
CA THR A 99 -19.74 4.22 -16.46
C THR A 99 -18.79 5.39 -16.19
N PHE A 100 -18.88 6.00 -15.02
CA PHE A 100 -18.01 7.08 -14.59
C PHE A 100 -16.54 6.64 -14.55
N GLU A 101 -16.25 5.51 -13.90
CA GLU A 101 -14.89 4.95 -13.82
C GLU A 101 -14.34 4.59 -15.21
N SER A 102 -15.11 3.89 -16.04
CA SER A 102 -14.71 3.55 -17.40
C SER A 102 -14.43 4.79 -18.25
N THR A 103 -15.20 5.87 -18.05
CA THR A 103 -14.99 7.13 -18.76
C THR A 103 -13.67 7.76 -18.33
N LEU A 104 -13.40 7.84 -17.02
CA LEU A 104 -12.14 8.37 -16.50
C LEU A 104 -10.93 7.53 -16.95
N LYS A 105 -11.04 6.20 -16.88
CA LYS A 105 -10.02 5.26 -17.39
C LYS A 105 -9.79 5.44 -18.89
N GLY A 106 -10.84 5.70 -19.65
CA GLY A 106 -10.76 6.01 -21.09
C GLY A 106 -9.99 7.30 -21.38
N VAL A 107 -10.35 8.40 -20.71
CA VAL A 107 -9.65 9.69 -20.83
C VAL A 107 -8.18 9.56 -20.43
N PHE A 108 -7.91 8.92 -19.29
CA PHE A 108 -6.54 8.67 -18.85
C PHE A 108 -5.76 7.85 -19.86
N SER A 109 -6.32 6.71 -20.32
CA SER A 109 -5.64 5.82 -21.27
C SER A 109 -5.35 6.51 -22.61
N PHE A 110 -6.27 7.36 -23.07
CA PHE A 110 -6.10 8.14 -24.30
C PHE A 110 -4.85 9.02 -24.24
N TYR A 111 -4.61 9.73 -23.14
CA TYR A 111 -3.45 10.62 -23.03
C TYR A 111 -2.18 9.92 -22.51
N HIS A 112 -2.32 9.01 -21.55
CA HIS A 112 -1.18 8.40 -20.85
C HIS A 112 -0.39 7.43 -21.74
N TYR A 113 -1.08 6.59 -22.52
CA TYR A 113 -0.42 5.59 -23.36
C TYR A 113 0.04 6.13 -24.72
N SER A 114 -0.19 7.41 -25.00
CA SER A 114 0.18 8.06 -26.25
C SER A 114 1.08 9.28 -26.01
N PRO A 115 2.40 9.13 -26.14
CA PRO A 115 3.33 10.25 -25.96
C PRO A 115 3.04 11.44 -26.88
N LYS A 116 2.45 11.19 -28.06
CA LYS A 116 1.99 12.26 -28.95
C LYS A 116 0.83 13.03 -28.33
N GLN A 117 -0.23 12.35 -27.92
CA GLN A 117 -1.42 13.01 -27.34
C GLN A 117 -1.09 13.68 -26.01
N GLY A 118 -0.25 13.08 -25.17
CA GLY A 118 0.25 13.69 -23.95
C GLY A 118 0.99 15.01 -24.21
N ARG A 119 1.89 15.07 -25.22
CA ARG A 119 2.58 16.31 -25.60
C ARG A 119 1.62 17.39 -26.09
N GLU A 120 0.64 17.04 -26.91
CA GLU A 120 -0.36 18.02 -27.38
C GLU A 120 -1.21 18.55 -26.22
N LEU A 121 -1.61 17.68 -25.28
CA LEU A 121 -2.31 18.09 -24.06
C LEU A 121 -1.46 19.07 -23.22
N SER A 122 -0.15 18.82 -23.09
CA SER A 122 0.75 19.75 -22.39
C SER A 122 0.83 21.12 -23.05
N LYS A 123 0.81 21.21 -24.39
CA LYS A 123 0.78 22.50 -25.08
C LYS A 123 -0.49 23.28 -24.79
N ILE A 124 -1.65 22.60 -24.88
CA ILE A 124 -2.95 23.20 -24.57
C ILE A 124 -2.99 23.70 -23.13
N ALA A 125 -2.47 22.92 -22.17
CA ALA A 125 -2.40 23.33 -20.78
C ALA A 125 -1.55 24.59 -20.57
N THR A 126 -0.40 24.68 -21.24
CA THR A 126 0.44 25.90 -21.22
C THR A 126 -0.29 27.11 -21.81
N GLU A 127 -1.00 26.96 -22.92
CA GLU A 127 -1.77 28.05 -23.54
C GLU A 127 -2.91 28.55 -22.64
N LEU A 128 -3.51 27.66 -21.85
CA LEU A 128 -4.58 27.98 -20.91
C LEU A 128 -4.09 28.37 -19.50
N ASP A 129 -2.78 28.48 -19.31
CA ASP A 129 -2.13 28.70 -18.00
C ASP A 129 -2.62 27.72 -16.92
N GLN A 130 -2.73 26.43 -17.29
CA GLN A 130 -3.17 25.35 -16.43
C GLN A 130 -2.02 24.39 -16.12
N GLN A 131 -1.99 23.90 -14.88
CA GLN A 131 -1.10 22.82 -14.48
C GLN A 131 -1.79 21.47 -14.70
N LEU A 132 -1.17 20.59 -15.49
CA LEU A 132 -1.67 19.23 -15.65
C LEU A 132 -1.50 18.43 -14.36
N ALA A 133 -2.56 17.73 -13.96
CA ALA A 133 -2.47 16.72 -12.93
C ALA A 133 -1.63 15.53 -13.42
N HIS A 134 -0.70 15.08 -12.58
CA HIS A 134 0.10 13.90 -12.87
C HIS A 134 -0.47 12.69 -12.12
N PHE A 135 -0.93 11.71 -12.90
CA PHE A 135 -1.43 10.45 -12.38
C PHE A 135 -0.47 9.32 -12.76
N GLY A 136 0.07 8.61 -11.77
CA GLY A 136 0.97 7.46 -11.98
C GLY A 136 0.24 6.19 -12.45
N GLY A 137 -1.09 6.18 -12.37
CA GLY A 137 -1.98 5.10 -12.76
C GLY A 137 -3.38 5.34 -12.21
N ILE A 138 -4.36 4.63 -12.76
CA ILE A 138 -5.72 4.54 -12.21
C ILE A 138 -5.96 3.06 -11.91
N GLN A 139 -6.27 2.73 -10.65
CA GLN A 139 -6.67 1.38 -10.21
C GLN A 139 -8.05 1.04 -10.76
#